data_AF-A0A529ZRC9-F1
#
_entry.id   AF-A0A529ZRC9-F1
#
_cell.length_a   1.000
_cell.length_b   1.000
_cell.length_c   1.000
_cell.angle_alpha   90.00
_cell.angle_beta   90.00
_cell.angle_gamma   90.00
#
_symmetry.space_group_name_H-M   'P 1'
#
loop_
_entity.id
_entity.type
_entity.pdbx_description
1 polymer ?
#
loop_
_entity_poly.entity_id
_entity_poly.type
_entity_poly.pdbx_seq_one_letter_code
_entity_poly.pdbx_strand_id
1 'polypeptide(L)' 'MKARITVLTLGVDDLQASLKFYRDGLGLPTEGIIGREFEHGAVAFFDLAGGLKFAIYERASIAWDATVP' A
#
# COMPACT_ATOMS: atom_id res chain seq x y z
N MET A 1 6.82 -9.76 -24.75
CA MET A 1 6.24 -9.63 -23.39
C MET A 1 4.77 -9.23 -23.51
N LYS A 2 3.90 -9.70 -22.61
CA LYS A 2 2.50 -9.23 -22.50
C LYS A 2 2.40 -8.28 -21.30
N ALA A 3 1.75 -7.14 -21.48
CA ALA A 3 1.50 -6.20 -20.39
C ALA A 3 0.62 -6.85 -19.31
N ARG A 4 0.96 -6.61 -18.04
CA ARG A 4 0.20 -7.06 -16.87
C ARG A 4 0.42 -6.09 -15.71
N ILE A 5 -0.57 -5.97 -14.84
CA ILE A 5 -0.45 -5.21 -13.59
C ILE A 5 0.20 -6.13 -12.56
N THR A 6 1.30 -5.71 -11.97
CA THR A 6 2.02 -6.45 -10.91
C THR A 6 1.97 -5.74 -9.56
N VAL A 7 1.57 -4.47 -9.53
CA VAL A 7 1.37 -3.69 -8.31
C VAL A 7 0.12 -2.84 -8.46
N LEU A 8 -0.73 -2.82 -7.44
CA LEU A 8 -1.86 -1.90 -7.31
C LEU A 8 -1.73 -1.16 -5.98
N THR A 9 -1.64 0.17 -6.00
CA THR A 9 -1.55 1.00 -4.80
C THR A 9 -2.85 1.75 -4.57
N LEU A 10 -3.37 1.69 -3.35
CA LEU A 10 -4.55 2.43 -2.90
C LEU A 10 -4.12 3.54 -1.92
N GLY A 11 -4.51 4.78 -2.24
CA GLY A 11 -4.41 5.91 -1.33
C GLY A 11 -5.47 5.82 -0.23
N VAL A 12 -5.05 5.86 1.04
CA VAL A 12 -5.93 5.74 2.22
C VAL A 12 -5.76 6.91 3.18
N ASP A 13 -6.83 7.25 3.90
CA ASP A 13 -6.83 8.40 4.83
C ASP A 13 -6.19 8.06 6.19
N ASP A 14 -6.25 6.80 6.62
CA ASP A 14 -5.57 6.29 7.81
C ASP A 14 -4.88 4.96 7.47
N LEU A 15 -3.55 4.97 7.45
CA LEU A 15 -2.73 3.83 7.10
C LEU A 15 -2.83 2.69 8.13
N GLN A 16 -2.94 3.00 9.41
CA GLN A 16 -3.00 2.02 10.49
C GLN A 16 -4.36 1.33 10.55
N ALA A 17 -5.45 2.09 10.41
CA ALA A 17 -6.80 1.54 10.34
C ALA A 17 -6.95 0.64 9.11
N SER A 18 -6.41 1.09 7.96
CA SER A 18 -6.42 0.29 6.73
C SER A 18 -5.58 -0.98 6.86
N LEU A 19 -4.39 -0.90 7.47
CA LEU A 19 -3.56 -2.09 7.74
C LEU A 19 -4.34 -3.12 8.57
N LYS A 20 -4.98 -2.69 9.67
CA LYS A 20 -5.79 -3.59 10.50
C LYS A 20 -6.93 -4.22 9.70
N PHE A 21 -7.62 -3.44 8.87
CA PHE A 21 -8.70 -3.96 8.04
C PHE A 21 -8.22 -5.07 7.08
N TYR A 22 -7.17 -4.80 6.30
CA TYR A 22 -6.69 -5.76 5.30
C TYR A 22 -5.96 -6.96 5.93
N ARG A 23 -5.13 -6.73 6.95
CA ARG A 23 -4.37 -7.79 7.62
C ARG A 23 -5.24 -8.62 8.57
N ASP A 24 -5.91 -7.97 9.51
CA ASP A 24 -6.62 -8.66 10.60
C ASP A 24 -8.07 -9.00 10.20
N GLY A 25 -8.71 -8.13 9.41
CA GLY A 25 -10.07 -8.34 8.93
C GLY A 25 -10.14 -9.32 7.76
N LEU A 26 -9.29 -9.15 6.74
CA LEU A 26 -9.29 -10.00 5.54
C LEU A 26 -8.21 -11.10 5.54
N GLY A 27 -7.29 -11.10 6.51
CA GLY A 27 -6.24 -12.11 6.60
C GLY A 27 -5.15 -11.99 5.52
N LEU A 28 -5.00 -10.82 4.88
CA LEU A 28 -4.01 -10.65 3.82
C LEU A 28 -2.58 -10.65 4.40
N PRO A 29 -1.64 -11.41 3.81
CA PRO A 29 -0.28 -11.51 4.32
C PRO A 29 0.48 -10.21 4.08
N THR A 30 1.19 -9.73 5.10
CA THR A 30 1.97 -8.49 5.05
C THR A 30 3.06 -8.49 6.12
N GLU A 31 4.18 -7.82 5.84
CA GLU A 31 5.21 -7.50 6.83
C GLU A 31 4.84 -6.27 7.69
N GLY A 32 3.71 -5.63 7.38
CA GLY A 32 3.25 -4.40 8.01
C GLY A 32 3.68 -3.15 7.26
N ILE A 33 3.60 -2.01 7.95
CA ILE A 33 4.02 -0.72 7.40
C ILE A 33 5.53 -0.58 7.53
N ILE A 34 6.18 -0.21 6.44
CA ILE A 34 7.60 0.11 6.31
C ILE A 34 7.79 1.58 5.88
N GLY A 35 9.02 2.08 5.91
CA GLY A 35 9.35 3.41 5.38
C GLY A 35 8.89 4.58 6.27
N ARG A 36 8.60 4.33 7.55
CA ARG A 36 8.21 5.38 8.52
C ARG A 36 9.33 6.36 8.82
N GLU A 37 10.57 5.97 8.55
CA GLU A 37 11.77 6.78 8.73
C GLU A 37 11.94 7.87 7.67
N PHE A 38 11.17 7.80 6.56
CA PHE A 38 11.19 8.81 5.50
C PHE A 38 9.92 9.66 5.57
N GLU A 39 10.09 10.97 5.37
CA GLU A 39 8.97 11.87 5.16
C GLU A 39 8.17 11.40 3.94
N HIS A 40 6.86 11.23 4.09
CA HIS A 40 5.98 10.62 3.09
C HIS A 40 6.34 9.16 2.69
N GLY A 41 7.18 8.43 3.42
CA GLY A 41 7.59 7.07 2.99
C GLY A 41 6.72 5.91 3.48
N ALA A 42 5.73 6.17 4.34
CA ALA A 42 4.99 5.13 5.04
C ALA A 42 4.03 4.36 4.11
N VAL A 43 4.29 3.07 3.90
CA VAL A 43 3.52 2.18 3.00
C VAL A 43 3.45 0.78 3.58
N ALA A 44 2.38 0.03 3.29
CA ALA A 44 2.32 -1.41 3.55
C ALA A 44 2.03 -2.18 2.27
N PHE A 45 2.70 -3.32 2.09
CA PHE A 45 2.52 -4.22 0.96
C PHE A 45 1.88 -5.53 1.39
N PHE A 46 1.01 -6.06 0.53
CA PHE A 46 0.35 -7.34 0.68
C PHE A 46 0.65 -8.21 -0.54
N ASP A 47 1.08 -9.44 -0.29
CA ASP A 47 1.33 -10.41 -1.37
C ASP A 47 0.05 -11.16 -1.71
N LEU A 48 -0.41 -11.00 -2.95
CA LEU A 48 -1.59 -11.66 -3.49
C LEU A 48 -1.21 -12.76 -4.48
N ALA A 49 -2.23 -13.55 -4.87
CA ALA A 49 -2.06 -14.63 -5.83
C ALA A 49 -1.47 -14.14 -7.17
N GLY A 50 -0.67 -14.99 -7.82
CA GLY A 50 -0.09 -14.69 -9.13
C GLY A 50 1.03 -13.64 -9.11
N GLY A 51 1.60 -13.34 -7.94
CA GLY A 51 2.69 -12.36 -7.78
C GLY A 51 2.24 -10.91 -7.87
N LEU A 52 0.93 -10.65 -7.73
CA LEU A 52 0.39 -9.30 -7.61
C LEU A 52 0.69 -8.77 -6.20
N LYS A 53 1.26 -7.56 -6.11
CA LYS A 53 1.35 -6.83 -4.86
C LYS A 53 0.21 -5.83 -4.76
N PHE A 54 -0.51 -5.85 -3.65
CA PHE A 54 -1.42 -4.77 -3.27
C PHE A 54 -0.71 -3.89 -2.25
N ALA A 55 -0.79 -2.58 -2.39
CA ALA A 55 -0.17 -1.64 -1.48
C ALA A 55 -1.19 -0.64 -0.95
N ILE A 56 -1.05 -0.26 0.31
CA ILE A 56 -1.76 0.89 0.90
C ILE A 56 -0.75 1.95 1.26
N TYR A 57 -1.08 3.19 0.90
CA TYR A 57 -0.21 4.35 1.06
C TYR A 57 -1.06 5.53 1.52
N GLU A 58 -0.58 6.36 2.43
CA GLU A 58 -1.31 7.57 2.84
C GLU A 58 -1.64 8.44 1.63
N ARG A 59 -2.92 8.84 1.51
CA ARG A 59 -3.45 9.55 0.35
C ARG A 59 -2.67 10.83 0.07
N ALA A 60 -2.34 11.60 1.11
CA ALA A 60 -1.57 12.83 0.98
C ALA A 60 -0.14 12.56 0.46
N SER A 61 0.50 11.49 0.94
CA SER A 61 1.86 11.11 0.56
C SER A 61 1.95 10.59 -0.87
N ILE A 62 0.99 9.77 -1.33
CA ILE A 62 0.96 9.33 -2.73
C ILE A 62 0.60 10.48 -3.69
N ALA A 63 -0.25 11.42 -3.28
CA ALA A 63 -0.54 12.62 -4.07
C ALA A 63 0.71 13.49 -4.22
N TRP A 64 1.45 13.69 -3.13
CA TRP A 64 2.73 14.37 -3.12
C TRP A 64 3.75 13.72 -4.07
N ASP A 65 3.91 12.39 -4.00
CA ASP A 65 4.82 11.62 -4.88
C ASP A 65 4.42 11.70 -6.36
N ALA A 66 3.12 11.65 -6.64
CA ALA A 66 2.58 11.77 -8.00
C ALA A 66 2.52 13.21 -8.52
N THR A 67 2.92 14.21 -7.72
CA THR A 67 2.86 15.65 -8.05
C THR A 67 1.45 16.13 -8.41
N VAL A 68 0.44 15.58 -7.73
CA VAL A 68 -0.97 15.93 -7.91
C VAL A 68 -1.57 16.50 -6.61
N PRO A 69 -2.67 17.28 -6.70
CA PRO A 69 -3.36 17.82 -5.53
C PRO A 69 -3.90 16.76 -4.57
#